data_AF-A0AAD9BM34-F1
#
_entry.id   AF-A0AAD9BM34-F1
#
_cell.length_a   1.000
_cell.length_b   1.000
_cell.length_c   1.000
_cell.angle_alpha   90.00
_cell.angle_beta   90.00
_cell.angle_gamma   90.00
#
_symmetry.space_group_name_H-M   'P 1'
#
loop_
_entity.id
_entity.type
_entity.pdbx_description
1 polymer ?
#
loop_
_entity_poly.entity_id
_entity_poly.type
_entity_poly.pdbx_seq_one_letter_code
_entity_poly.pdbx_strand_id
1 'polypeptide(L)'
;MTTKTKAEPKSSGVTNGGARIVVDGDDEVLSPTDLSEMLAEGTKDSHDKAENCQFVKDFLRGRIKRELFKRGTAALYFVYAAMEEEIEKNEDHPHIAPIYFPAELHRREALARDLEYFYGEDWESQISLSAGTKPYVDRIHEVGQRDPVLLVAHSYTRYMGDLSGGQILKKVAQRALKLPSTGEGLNFYQFEGIHSQKGFKQLYRSRMNELELDAETKESIVGESNRAFSFNMMVFTELEEIGKTIKEEVQDAGLGHSHAEIMEGGDINKCPYYAAKMVASGNPTYACQLAMTLLRHPPCQWALAAWVALLAGFTAWYLL
;
A
#
# COMPACT_ATOMS: atom_id res chain seq x y z
N MET A 1 -32.83 -52.99 -35.50
CA MET A 1 -32.35 -53.95 -34.48
C MET A 1 -30.85 -54.10 -34.75
N THR A 2 -29.90 -53.75 -33.90
CA THR A 2 -29.91 -53.59 -32.44
C THR A 2 -28.72 -52.68 -32.07
N THR A 3 -28.99 -51.77 -31.15
CA THR A 3 -28.08 -50.86 -30.45
C THR A 3 -27.00 -51.56 -29.62
N LYS A 4 -25.88 -50.86 -29.36
CA LYS A 4 -25.25 -50.57 -28.04
C LYS A 4 -23.72 -50.42 -28.21
N THR A 5 -22.94 -49.65 -27.47
CA THR A 5 -23.06 -48.48 -26.57
C THR A 5 -21.61 -48.13 -26.25
N LYS A 6 -21.23 -46.84 -26.33
CA LYS A 6 -19.90 -46.31 -26.03
C LYS A 6 -19.70 -46.31 -24.50
N ALA A 7 -18.58 -46.82 -24.02
CA ALA A 7 -18.24 -46.82 -22.59
C ALA A 7 -17.59 -45.49 -22.17
N GLU A 8 -18.11 -44.89 -21.10
CA GLU A 8 -17.53 -43.75 -20.38
C GLU A 8 -16.43 -44.21 -19.40
N PRO A 9 -15.44 -43.36 -19.06
CA PRO A 9 -14.53 -43.64 -17.96
C PRO A 9 -15.16 -43.25 -16.61
N LYS A 10 -15.08 -44.19 -15.66
CA LYS A 10 -15.61 -44.09 -14.30
C LYS A 10 -14.84 -43.05 -13.48
N SER A 11 -15.57 -42.16 -12.80
CA SER A 11 -15.07 -41.35 -11.70
C SER A 11 -14.85 -42.21 -10.45
N SER A 12 -13.63 -42.25 -9.93
CA SER A 12 -13.36 -42.76 -8.59
C SER A 12 -13.53 -41.62 -7.58
N GLY A 13 -14.66 -41.64 -6.86
CA GLY A 13 -14.91 -40.74 -5.75
C GLY A 13 -14.10 -41.13 -4.52
N VAL A 14 -13.50 -40.12 -3.87
CA VAL A 14 -13.20 -40.15 -2.44
C VAL A 14 -14.07 -39.08 -1.81
N THR A 15 -15.05 -39.52 -1.03
CA THR A 15 -15.91 -38.66 -0.21
C THR A 15 -15.16 -38.31 1.07
N ASN A 16 -14.93 -37.02 1.31
CA ASN A 16 -14.81 -36.51 2.67
C ASN A 16 -15.72 -35.28 2.80
N GLY A 17 -16.62 -35.37 3.79
CA GLY A 17 -17.65 -34.39 4.03
C GLY A 17 -17.08 -33.05 4.47
N GLY A 18 -17.45 -32.01 3.74
CA GLY A 18 -17.41 -30.62 4.14
C GLY A 18 -18.57 -29.94 3.44
N ALA A 19 -19.43 -29.25 4.20
CA ALA A 19 -20.66 -28.66 3.70
C ALA A 19 -20.43 -27.85 2.42
N ARG A 20 -21.21 -28.16 1.37
CA ARG A 20 -21.37 -27.29 0.20
C ARG A 20 -21.95 -25.98 0.69
N ILE A 21 -21.11 -24.97 0.86
CA ILE A 21 -21.55 -23.59 0.81
C ILE A 21 -21.72 -23.31 -0.68
N VAL A 22 -22.95 -23.37 -1.15
CA VAL A 22 -23.34 -22.74 -2.41
C VAL A 22 -23.22 -21.24 -2.15
N VAL A 23 -22.14 -20.64 -2.63
CA VAL A 23 -22.04 -19.19 -2.75
C VAL A 23 -22.68 -18.86 -4.09
N ASP A 24 -23.92 -18.38 -4.04
CA ASP A 24 -24.52 -17.65 -5.16
C ASP A 24 -23.70 -16.35 -5.35
N GLY A 25 -23.22 -16.14 -6.56
CA GLY A 25 -22.52 -14.92 -6.96
C GLY A 25 -21.52 -15.21 -8.06
N ASP A 26 -22.00 -15.17 -9.30
CA ASP A 26 -21.27 -15.10 -10.57
C ASP A 26 -19.74 -14.87 -10.44
N ASP A 27 -18.98 -15.93 -10.18
CA ASP A 27 -17.55 -15.95 -10.46
C ASP A 27 -17.44 -16.09 -11.98
N GLU A 28 -17.26 -14.96 -12.67
CA GLU A 28 -16.89 -14.90 -14.08
C GLU A 28 -15.78 -15.94 -14.33
N VAL A 29 -16.08 -16.96 -15.14
CA VAL A 29 -15.13 -18.04 -15.42
C VAL A 29 -14.04 -17.46 -16.31
N LEU A 30 -12.97 -16.96 -15.70
CA LEU A 30 -11.84 -16.37 -16.41
C LEU A 30 -11.11 -17.43 -17.22
N SER A 31 -10.89 -17.15 -18.51
CA SER A 31 -10.08 -17.97 -19.40
C SER A 31 -8.60 -17.71 -19.14
N PRO A 32 -7.71 -18.73 -19.20
CA PRO A 32 -6.26 -18.50 -19.18
C PRO A 32 -5.74 -17.58 -20.30
N THR A 33 -6.54 -17.35 -21.35
CA THR A 33 -6.22 -16.46 -22.47
C THR A 33 -6.85 -15.06 -22.35
N ASP A 34 -7.54 -14.80 -21.24
CA ASP A 34 -8.02 -13.47 -20.90
C ASP A 34 -6.83 -12.56 -20.59
N LEU A 35 -6.90 -11.31 -21.07
CA LEU A 35 -5.78 -10.39 -20.92
C LEU A 35 -5.45 -10.16 -19.44
N SER A 36 -6.45 -10.10 -18.56
CA SER A 36 -6.24 -9.95 -17.12
C SER A 36 -5.42 -11.09 -16.50
N GLU A 37 -5.67 -12.33 -16.93
CA GLU A 37 -4.95 -13.52 -16.43
C GLU A 37 -3.56 -13.61 -17.03
N MET A 38 -3.42 -13.31 -18.33
CA MET A 38 -2.12 -13.23 -19.00
C MET A 38 -1.21 -12.18 -18.35
N LEU A 39 -1.77 -11.02 -17.99
CA LEU A 39 -1.04 -9.97 -17.28
C LEU A 39 -0.66 -10.39 -15.86
N ALA A 40 -1.58 -11.00 -15.11
CA ALA A 40 -1.33 -11.45 -13.74
C ALA A 40 -0.21 -12.49 -13.69
N GLU A 41 -0.27 -13.52 -14.54
CA GLU A 41 0.76 -14.57 -14.59
C GLU A 41 2.05 -14.04 -15.21
N GLY A 42 1.95 -13.36 -16.36
CA GLY A 42 3.11 -12.91 -17.14
C GLY A 42 3.94 -11.81 -16.47
N THR A 43 3.42 -11.14 -15.44
CA THR A 43 4.16 -10.10 -14.69
C THR A 43 4.54 -10.53 -13.26
N LYS A 44 4.19 -11.75 -12.85
CA LYS A 44 4.41 -12.26 -11.49
C LYS A 44 5.86 -12.13 -11.02
N ASP A 45 6.82 -12.55 -11.84
CA ASP A 45 8.24 -12.45 -11.49
C ASP A 45 8.72 -11.00 -11.33
N SER A 46 8.19 -10.09 -12.16
CA SER A 46 8.51 -8.66 -12.10
C SER A 46 7.90 -8.00 -10.87
N HIS A 47 6.67 -8.39 -10.53
CA HIS A 47 6.00 -8.00 -9.29
C HIS A 47 6.79 -8.48 -8.06
N ASP A 48 7.15 -9.76 -8.03
CA ASP A 48 7.91 -10.36 -6.93
C ASP A 48 9.26 -9.66 -6.73
N LYS A 49 9.97 -9.31 -7.82
CA LYS A 49 11.21 -8.53 -7.76
C LYS A 49 10.98 -7.13 -7.21
N ALA A 50 9.91 -6.46 -7.63
CA ALA A 50 9.58 -5.12 -7.17
C ALA A 50 9.27 -5.08 -5.67
N GLU A 51 8.47 -6.01 -5.16
CA GLU A 51 8.20 -6.12 -3.72
C GLU A 51 9.43 -6.47 -2.89
N ASN A 52 10.37 -7.19 -3.51
CA ASN A 52 11.60 -7.63 -2.84
C ASN A 52 12.78 -6.68 -2.94
N CYS A 53 12.63 -5.52 -3.59
CA CYS A 53 13.70 -4.53 -3.65
C CYS A 53 13.93 -3.88 -2.27
N GLN A 54 15.15 -3.40 -2.04
CA GLN A 54 15.56 -2.90 -0.73
C GLN A 54 14.76 -1.66 -0.33
N PHE A 55 14.53 -0.74 -1.28
CA PHE A 55 13.69 0.44 -1.10
C PHE A 55 12.28 0.08 -0.58
N VAL A 56 11.57 -0.85 -1.25
CA VAL A 56 10.21 -1.27 -0.85
C VAL A 56 10.22 -1.98 0.51
N LYS A 57 11.20 -2.85 0.76
CA LYS A 57 11.37 -3.52 2.06
C LYS A 57 11.59 -2.52 3.20
N ASP A 58 12.39 -1.48 2.97
CA ASP A 58 12.62 -0.44 3.96
C ASP A 58 11.40 0.43 4.17
N PHE A 59 10.72 0.80 3.09
CA PHE A 59 9.43 1.49 3.16
C PHE A 59 8.45 0.71 4.02
N LEU A 60 8.18 -0.56 3.74
CA LEU A 60 7.20 -1.39 4.47
C LEU A 60 7.55 -1.57 5.95
N ARG A 61 8.83 -1.54 6.30
CA ARG A 61 9.31 -1.53 7.70
C ARG A 61 9.17 -0.16 8.38
N GLY A 62 8.69 0.86 7.68
CA GLY A 62 8.59 2.24 8.16
C GLY A 62 9.93 2.97 8.19
N ARG A 63 10.96 2.46 7.51
CA ARG A 63 12.28 3.07 7.40
C ARG A 63 12.35 3.97 6.17
N ILE A 64 11.55 5.03 6.17
CA ILE A 64 11.48 6.00 5.08
C ILE A 64 11.70 7.42 5.63
N LYS A 65 12.60 8.17 4.99
CA LYS A 65 12.89 9.57 5.33
C LYS A 65 11.89 10.47 4.63
N ARG A 66 11.46 11.57 5.26
CA ARG A 66 10.50 12.53 4.67
C ARG A 66 11.00 13.06 3.33
N GLU A 67 12.24 13.52 3.27
CA GLU A 67 12.83 14.03 2.02
C GLU A 67 12.90 12.97 0.91
N LEU A 68 13.09 11.69 1.26
CA LEU A 68 13.06 10.62 0.27
C LEU A 68 11.65 10.32 -0.22
N PHE A 69 10.66 10.33 0.68
CA PHE A 69 9.25 10.19 0.33
C PHE A 69 8.80 11.30 -0.63
N LYS A 70 9.17 12.55 -0.35
CA LYS A 70 8.90 13.70 -1.22
C LYS A 70 9.41 13.51 -2.65
N ARG A 71 10.61 12.95 -2.81
CA ARG A 71 11.21 12.66 -4.12
C ARG A 71 10.48 11.52 -4.83
N GLY A 72 10.07 10.48 -4.09
CA GLY A 72 9.20 9.43 -4.60
C GLY A 72 7.86 9.98 -5.09
N THR A 73 7.23 10.87 -4.34
CA THR A 73 6.00 11.56 -4.75
C THR A 73 6.19 12.38 -6.02
N ALA A 74 7.32 13.09 -6.16
CA ALA A 74 7.63 13.83 -7.38
C ALA A 74 7.83 12.91 -8.60
N ALA A 75 8.51 11.78 -8.42
CA ALA A 75 8.65 10.78 -9.49
C ALA A 75 7.28 10.23 -9.93
N LEU A 76 6.40 9.92 -8.97
CA LEU A 76 5.02 9.53 -9.28
C LEU A 76 4.27 10.62 -10.04
N TYR A 77 4.37 11.88 -9.62
CA TYR A 77 3.70 12.99 -10.31
C TYR A 77 4.05 13.03 -11.80
N PHE A 78 5.33 12.95 -12.16
CA PHE A 78 5.73 12.95 -13.57
C PHE A 78 5.25 11.72 -14.35
N VAL A 79 5.30 10.53 -13.73
CA VAL A 79 4.83 9.29 -14.37
C VAL A 79 3.32 9.34 -14.63
N TYR A 80 2.53 9.72 -13.64
CA TYR A 80 1.07 9.79 -13.78
C TYR A 80 0.65 10.95 -14.67
N ALA A 81 1.32 12.11 -14.60
CA ALA A 81 1.03 13.21 -15.51
C ALA A 81 1.20 12.81 -16.97
N ALA A 82 2.30 12.11 -17.31
CA ALA A 82 2.53 11.60 -18.67
C ALA A 82 1.51 10.52 -19.06
N MET A 83 1.22 9.57 -18.15
CA MET A 83 0.29 8.48 -18.42
C MET A 83 -1.13 8.99 -18.64
N GLU A 84 -1.60 9.87 -17.77
CA GLU A 84 -2.94 10.45 -17.85
C GLU A 84 -3.06 11.39 -19.04
N GLU A 85 -2.02 12.17 -19.37
CA GLU A 85 -2.00 12.97 -20.61
C GLU A 85 -2.17 12.09 -21.86
N GLU A 86 -1.45 10.97 -21.96
CA GLU A 86 -1.55 10.09 -23.12
C GLU A 86 -2.84 9.25 -23.13
N ILE A 87 -3.41 8.91 -21.97
CA ILE A 87 -4.74 8.30 -21.88
C ILE A 87 -5.81 9.27 -22.38
N GLU A 88 -5.78 10.53 -21.94
CA GLU A 88 -6.71 11.59 -22.36
C GLU A 88 -6.64 11.82 -23.88
N LYS A 89 -5.43 11.91 -24.45
CA LYS A 89 -5.26 12.03 -25.92
C LYS A 89 -5.83 10.85 -26.71
N ASN A 90 -5.98 9.69 -26.07
CA ASN A 90 -6.45 8.46 -26.67
C ASN A 90 -7.80 8.00 -26.07
N GLU A 91 -8.57 8.89 -25.43
CA GLU A 91 -9.78 8.51 -24.69
C GLU A 91 -10.83 7.80 -25.57
N ASP A 92 -10.95 8.22 -26.84
CA ASP A 92 -11.86 7.64 -27.83
C ASP A 92 -11.26 6.43 -28.58
N HIS A 93 -9.99 6.08 -28.33
CA HIS A 93 -9.36 4.94 -28.99
C HIS A 93 -10.04 3.63 -28.54
N PRO A 94 -10.41 2.70 -29.45
CA PRO A 94 -11.22 1.53 -29.13
C PRO A 94 -10.62 0.61 -28.06
N HIS A 95 -9.29 0.59 -27.92
CA HIS A 95 -8.61 -0.20 -26.89
C HIS A 95 -8.38 0.54 -25.56
N ILE A 96 -8.68 1.84 -25.49
CA ILE A 96 -8.48 2.67 -24.29
C ILE A 96 -9.81 3.09 -23.69
N ALA A 97 -10.80 3.46 -24.52
CA ALA A 97 -12.13 3.83 -24.07
C ALA A 97 -12.75 2.86 -23.04
N PRO A 98 -12.62 1.52 -23.17
CA PRO A 98 -13.20 0.59 -22.19
C PRO A 98 -12.55 0.65 -20.80
N ILE A 99 -11.30 1.11 -20.71
CA ILE A 99 -10.53 1.23 -19.46
C ILE A 99 -10.35 2.70 -19.00
N TYR A 100 -11.05 3.63 -19.64
CA TYR A 100 -10.97 5.06 -19.35
C TYR A 100 -11.85 5.42 -18.14
N PHE A 101 -11.21 5.60 -16.99
CA PHE A 101 -11.85 5.89 -15.70
C PHE A 101 -11.21 7.11 -15.01
N PRO A 102 -11.30 8.32 -15.60
CA PRO A 102 -10.58 9.48 -15.11
C PRO A 102 -11.02 9.90 -13.71
N ALA A 103 -12.33 9.90 -13.43
CA ALA A 103 -12.88 10.31 -12.14
C ALA A 103 -12.47 9.36 -11.00
N GLU A 104 -12.33 8.07 -11.30
CA GLU A 104 -12.01 7.05 -10.31
C GLU A 104 -10.50 6.88 -10.15
N LEU A 105 -9.73 6.89 -11.24
CA LEU A 105 -8.33 6.46 -11.25
C LEU A 105 -7.31 7.59 -11.35
N HIS A 106 -7.58 8.73 -12.00
CA HIS A 106 -6.54 9.74 -12.22
C HIS A 106 -5.97 10.27 -10.89
N ARG A 107 -4.64 10.33 -10.81
CA ARG A 107 -3.84 10.65 -9.64
C ARG A 107 -3.08 11.95 -9.78
N ARG A 108 -2.91 12.54 -10.98
CA ARG A 108 -2.12 13.77 -11.18
C ARG A 108 -2.52 14.88 -10.20
N GLU A 109 -3.82 15.18 -10.10
CA GLU A 109 -4.33 16.22 -9.20
C GLU A 109 -4.12 15.89 -7.72
N ALA A 110 -4.24 14.61 -7.34
CA ALA A 110 -3.97 14.17 -5.98
C ALA A 110 -2.48 14.27 -5.64
N LEU A 111 -1.60 13.93 -6.58
CA LEU A 111 -0.15 14.07 -6.45
C LEU A 111 0.28 15.53 -6.39
N ALA A 112 -0.35 16.43 -7.16
CA ALA A 112 -0.11 17.87 -7.08
C ALA A 112 -0.39 18.42 -5.67
N ARG A 113 -1.53 18.05 -5.07
CA ARG A 113 -1.86 18.42 -3.67
C ARG A 113 -0.86 17.83 -2.66
N ASP A 114 -0.39 16.61 -2.88
CA ASP A 114 0.63 16.02 -2.03
C ASP A 114 1.97 16.75 -2.14
N LEU A 115 2.35 17.16 -3.35
CA LEU A 115 3.57 17.94 -3.58
C LEU A 115 3.49 19.34 -2.98
N GLU A 116 2.34 20.01 -3.11
CA GLU A 116 2.08 21.29 -2.44
C GLU A 116 2.21 21.16 -0.93
N TYR A 117 1.66 20.11 -0.32
CA TYR A 117 1.84 19.83 1.11
C TYR A 117 3.32 19.67 1.51
N PHE A 118 4.14 19.10 0.64
CA PHE A 118 5.53 18.77 0.94
C PHE A 118 6.54 19.87 0.62
N TYR A 119 6.31 20.65 -0.42
CA TYR A 119 7.24 21.65 -0.95
C TYR A 119 6.71 23.09 -0.83
N GLY A 120 5.41 23.29 -0.59
CA GLY A 120 4.76 24.61 -0.55
C GLY A 120 4.05 24.96 -1.86
N GLU A 121 3.47 26.16 -1.92
CA GLU A 121 2.73 26.67 -3.08
C GLU A 121 3.57 26.70 -4.37
N ASP A 122 4.90 26.86 -4.26
CA ASP A 122 5.85 26.94 -5.37
C ASP A 122 6.47 25.58 -5.75
N TRP A 123 5.84 24.47 -5.35
CA TRP A 123 6.35 23.10 -5.51
C TRP A 123 6.77 22.76 -6.95
N GLU A 124 6.06 23.27 -7.97
CA GLU A 124 6.37 23.02 -9.38
C GLU A 124 7.79 23.47 -9.74
N SER A 125 8.27 24.57 -9.16
CA SER A 125 9.60 25.11 -9.41
C SER A 125 10.71 24.35 -8.67
N GLN A 126 10.35 23.55 -7.65
CA GLN A 126 11.28 22.83 -6.79
C GLN A 126 11.50 21.38 -7.22
N ILE A 127 10.60 20.82 -8.04
CA ILE A 127 10.72 19.46 -8.55
C ILE A 127 11.25 19.46 -9.98
N SER A 128 11.94 18.38 -10.36
CA SER A 128 12.44 18.19 -11.72
C SER A 128 12.40 16.71 -12.07
N LEU A 129 12.16 16.41 -13.34
CA LEU A 129 12.20 15.05 -13.84
C LEU A 129 13.60 14.45 -13.65
N SER A 130 13.70 13.40 -12.83
CA SER A 130 14.97 12.78 -12.47
C SER A 130 15.49 11.84 -13.54
N ALA A 131 16.77 11.47 -13.47
CA ALA A 131 17.39 10.58 -14.44
C ALA A 131 16.80 9.16 -14.39
N GLY A 132 16.41 8.69 -13.20
CA GLY A 132 15.73 7.39 -13.02
C GLY A 132 14.28 7.39 -13.47
N THR A 133 13.59 8.54 -13.43
CA THR A 133 12.17 8.66 -13.82
C THR A 133 12.00 8.95 -15.30
N LYS A 134 12.92 9.72 -15.92
CA LYS A 134 12.84 10.15 -17.31
C LYS A 134 12.59 9.01 -18.31
N PRO A 135 13.28 7.84 -18.25
CA PRO A 135 13.04 6.75 -19.19
C PRO A 135 11.60 6.24 -19.17
N TYR A 136 10.94 6.30 -18.00
CA TYR A 136 9.56 5.86 -17.88
C TYR A 136 8.61 6.84 -18.58
N VAL A 137 8.76 8.14 -18.27
CA VAL A 137 7.97 9.22 -18.86
C VAL A 137 8.14 9.25 -20.39
N ASP A 138 9.38 9.15 -20.87
CA ASP A 138 9.67 9.11 -22.31
C ASP A 138 8.97 7.94 -22.99
N ARG A 139 8.99 6.75 -22.37
CA ARG A 139 8.35 5.56 -22.93
C ARG A 139 6.83 5.68 -22.96
N ILE A 140 6.22 6.26 -21.93
CA ILE A 140 4.78 6.49 -21.88
C ILE A 140 4.34 7.40 -23.04
N HIS A 141 5.03 8.52 -23.26
CA HIS A 141 4.76 9.38 -24.41
C HIS A 141 5.01 8.68 -25.75
N GLU A 142 6.07 7.88 -25.86
CA GLU A 142 6.35 7.11 -27.06
C GLU A 142 5.20 6.17 -27.41
N VAL A 143 4.70 5.38 -26.45
CA VAL A 143 3.61 4.43 -26.72
C VAL A 143 2.28 5.16 -26.94
N GLY A 144 1.97 6.20 -26.17
CA GLY A 144 0.75 6.97 -26.35
C GLY A 144 0.62 7.62 -27.72
N GLN A 145 1.74 7.98 -28.34
CA GLN A 145 1.77 8.59 -29.66
C GLN A 145 1.87 7.59 -30.82
N ARG A 146 2.51 6.44 -30.60
CA ARG A 146 2.86 5.51 -31.70
C ARG A 146 2.11 4.20 -31.67
N ASP A 147 1.76 3.72 -30.48
CA ASP A 147 1.12 2.43 -30.27
C ASP A 147 0.18 2.46 -29.04
N PRO A 148 -0.95 3.18 -29.13
CA PRO A 148 -1.78 3.49 -27.96
C PRO A 148 -2.31 2.27 -27.22
N VAL A 149 -2.46 1.11 -27.88
CA VAL A 149 -2.91 -0.13 -27.22
C VAL A 149 -1.98 -0.53 -26.07
N LEU A 150 -0.69 -0.20 -26.14
CA LEU A 150 0.27 -0.48 -25.08
C LEU A 150 0.09 0.42 -23.84
N LEU A 151 -0.71 1.49 -23.90
CA LEU A 151 -1.09 2.25 -22.70
C LEU A 151 -1.88 1.39 -21.70
N VAL A 152 -2.59 0.35 -22.17
CA VAL A 152 -3.26 -0.64 -21.30
C VAL A 152 -2.25 -1.26 -20.32
N ALA A 153 -1.03 -1.53 -20.77
CA ALA A 153 0.03 -2.12 -19.96
C ALA A 153 0.45 -1.20 -18.80
N HIS A 154 0.65 0.09 -19.08
CA HIS A 154 1.07 1.09 -18.10
C HIS A 154 -0.04 1.39 -17.10
N SER A 155 -1.27 1.57 -17.60
CA SER A 155 -2.47 1.77 -16.79
C SER A 155 -2.70 0.60 -15.83
N TYR A 156 -2.63 -0.64 -16.33
CA TYR A 156 -2.73 -1.85 -15.52
C TYR A 156 -1.65 -1.90 -14.43
N THR A 157 -0.37 -1.77 -14.81
CA THR A 157 0.76 -1.89 -13.87
C THR A 157 0.68 -0.87 -12.74
N ARG A 158 0.25 0.36 -13.02
CA ARG A 158 0.13 1.42 -12.01
C ARG A 158 -1.15 1.29 -11.18
N TYR A 159 -2.32 1.43 -11.80
CA TYR A 159 -3.58 1.55 -11.05
C TYR A 159 -3.96 0.27 -10.29
N MET A 160 -3.72 -0.93 -10.87
CA MET A 160 -4.01 -2.18 -10.14
C MET A 160 -3.07 -2.39 -8.94
N GLY A 161 -1.83 -1.90 -9.05
CA GLY A 161 -0.88 -1.84 -7.94
C GLY A 161 -1.37 -0.93 -6.82
N ASP A 162 -1.80 0.29 -7.17
CA ASP A 162 -2.29 1.28 -6.20
C ASP A 162 -3.53 0.78 -5.43
N LEU A 163 -4.47 0.14 -6.13
CA LEU A 163 -5.68 -0.44 -5.55
C LEU A 163 -5.44 -1.75 -4.78
N SER A 164 -4.20 -2.24 -4.73
CA SER A 164 -3.84 -3.47 -4.02
C SER A 164 -2.89 -3.18 -2.85
N GLY A 165 -1.67 -2.72 -3.14
CA GLY A 165 -0.66 -2.42 -2.13
C GLY A 165 -0.75 -1.01 -1.55
N GLY A 166 -1.39 -0.08 -2.27
CA GLY A 166 -1.39 1.35 -1.92
C GLY A 166 -1.96 1.66 -0.53
N GLN A 167 -2.96 0.90 -0.07
CA GLN A 167 -3.53 1.10 1.28
C GLN A 167 -2.59 0.70 2.41
N ILE A 168 -1.75 -0.31 2.18
CA ILE A 168 -0.69 -0.68 3.13
C ILE A 168 0.36 0.42 3.14
N LEU A 169 0.79 0.87 1.95
CA LEU A 169 1.78 1.94 1.82
C LEU A 169 1.31 3.24 2.48
N LYS A 170 0.04 3.63 2.29
CA LYS A 170 -0.59 4.79 2.95
C LYS A 170 -0.42 4.75 4.47
N LYS A 171 -0.82 3.63 5.10
CA LYS A 171 -0.75 3.46 6.56
C LYS A 171 0.69 3.52 7.07
N VAL A 172 1.61 2.90 6.32
CA VAL A 172 3.03 2.87 6.68
C VAL A 172 3.64 4.27 6.58
N ALA A 173 3.40 5.00 5.48
CA ALA A 173 3.85 6.37 5.28
C ALA A 173 3.30 7.30 6.36
N GLN A 174 1.98 7.23 6.63
CA GLN A 174 1.32 8.05 7.65
C GLN A 174 1.99 7.89 9.01
N ARG A 175 2.23 6.65 9.44
CA ARG A 175 2.88 6.36 10.72
C ARG A 175 4.35 6.78 10.72
N ALA A 176 5.11 6.40 9.69
CA ALA A 176 6.56 6.62 9.65
C ALA A 176 6.92 8.10 9.56
N LEU A 177 6.13 8.88 8.82
CA LEU A 177 6.37 10.31 8.57
C LEU A 177 5.54 11.23 9.48
N LYS A 178 4.74 10.64 10.39
CA LYS A 178 3.84 11.36 11.31
C LYS A 178 2.89 12.32 10.56
N LEU A 179 2.34 11.86 9.44
CA LEU A 179 1.42 12.66 8.63
C LEU A 179 0.04 12.74 9.29
N PRO A 180 -0.71 13.84 9.07
CA PRO A 180 -2.03 14.03 9.68
C PRO A 180 -3.01 12.89 9.37
N SER A 181 -3.95 12.65 10.30
CA SER A 181 -5.04 11.68 10.11
C SER A 181 -6.05 12.10 9.05
N THR A 182 -6.11 13.41 8.76
CA THR A 182 -6.96 14.07 7.76
C THR A 182 -6.56 13.75 6.31
N GLY A 183 -5.32 13.28 6.08
CA GLY A 183 -4.90 12.67 4.81
C GLY A 183 -4.05 13.56 3.90
N GLU A 184 -3.73 14.78 4.32
CA GLU A 184 -2.80 15.67 3.62
C GLU A 184 -1.42 15.03 3.46
N GLY A 185 -0.82 15.19 2.28
CA GLY A 185 0.43 14.52 1.90
C GLY A 185 0.28 13.03 1.55
N LEU A 186 -0.95 12.51 1.51
CA LEU A 186 -1.29 11.12 1.14
C LEU A 186 -2.53 11.04 0.23
N ASN A 187 -2.92 12.12 -0.45
CA ASN A 187 -4.06 12.17 -1.38
C ASN A 187 -3.94 11.13 -2.49
N PHE A 188 -2.72 10.87 -2.99
CA PHE A 188 -2.44 9.85 -4.01
C PHE A 188 -3.08 8.49 -3.69
N TYR A 189 -3.05 8.08 -2.41
CA TYR A 189 -3.57 6.80 -1.96
C TYR A 189 -5.08 6.78 -1.68
N GLN A 190 -5.79 7.88 -1.99
CA GLN A 190 -7.22 8.05 -1.71
C GLN A 190 -8.01 8.08 -3.02
N PHE A 191 -8.93 7.14 -3.18
CA PHE A 191 -9.74 6.98 -4.38
C PHE A 191 -11.19 7.33 -4.04
N GLU A 192 -11.55 8.62 -4.10
CA GLU A 192 -12.87 9.11 -3.68
C GLU A 192 -14.01 8.52 -4.53
N GLY A 193 -13.76 8.29 -5.82
CA GLY A 193 -14.71 7.64 -6.74
C GLY A 193 -14.83 6.12 -6.58
N ILE A 194 -14.06 5.48 -5.69
CA ILE A 194 -14.05 4.02 -5.53
C ILE A 194 -14.50 3.60 -4.13
N HIS A 195 -15.74 3.12 -4.04
CA HIS A 195 -16.30 2.62 -2.78
C HIS A 195 -15.79 1.20 -2.41
N SER A 196 -15.53 0.36 -3.40
CA SER A 196 -15.02 -1.00 -3.20
C SER A 196 -13.82 -1.25 -4.11
N GLN A 197 -12.62 -1.28 -3.54
CA GLN A 197 -11.39 -1.57 -4.30
C GLN A 197 -11.42 -2.97 -4.92
N LYS A 198 -12.01 -3.96 -4.23
CA LYS A 198 -12.19 -5.30 -4.79
C LYS A 198 -13.11 -5.26 -6.00
N GLY A 199 -14.28 -4.64 -5.87
CA GLY A 199 -15.27 -4.55 -6.94
C GLY A 199 -14.74 -3.77 -8.15
N PHE A 200 -14.05 -2.65 -7.92
CA PHE A 200 -13.47 -1.87 -9.00
C PHE A 200 -12.35 -2.62 -9.73
N LYS A 201 -11.50 -3.36 -9.03
CA LYS A 201 -10.49 -4.23 -9.67
C LYS A 201 -11.11 -5.37 -10.48
N GLN A 202 -12.28 -5.88 -10.08
CA GLN A 202 -13.02 -6.86 -10.88
C GLN A 202 -13.60 -6.21 -12.15
N LEU A 203 -14.24 -5.05 -12.01
CA LEU A 203 -14.72 -4.25 -13.14
C LEU A 203 -13.60 -3.96 -14.14
N TYR A 204 -12.46 -3.45 -13.66
CA TYR A 204 -11.33 -3.10 -14.52
C TYR A 204 -10.78 -4.32 -15.28
N ARG A 205 -10.70 -5.49 -14.63
CA ARG A 205 -10.30 -6.75 -15.30
C ARG A 205 -11.29 -7.15 -16.38
N SER A 206 -12.59 -7.11 -16.07
CA SER A 206 -13.64 -7.44 -17.04
C SER A 206 -13.56 -6.52 -18.26
N ARG A 207 -13.36 -5.20 -18.06
CA ARG A 207 -13.14 -4.23 -19.15
C ARG A 207 -11.91 -4.50 -20.01
N MET A 208 -10.79 -4.91 -19.40
CA MET A 208 -9.61 -5.33 -20.16
C MET A 208 -9.87 -6.61 -20.99
N ASN A 209 -10.72 -7.51 -20.49
CA ASN A 209 -11.05 -8.75 -21.18
C ASN A 209 -12.04 -8.55 -22.34
N GLU A 210 -12.81 -7.46 -22.33
CA GLU A 210 -13.66 -7.01 -23.44
C GLU A 210 -12.88 -6.41 -24.63
N LEU A 211 -11.57 -6.19 -24.48
CA LEU A 211 -10.75 -5.64 -25.57
C LEU A 211 -10.58 -6.67 -26.70
N GLU A 212 -11.01 -6.29 -27.90
CA GLU A 212 -10.87 -7.08 -29.12
C GLU A 212 -9.40 -7.07 -29.60
N LEU A 213 -8.60 -8.00 -29.06
CA LEU A 213 -7.16 -8.09 -29.30
C LEU A 213 -6.76 -9.47 -29.82
N ASP A 214 -5.86 -9.50 -30.81
CA ASP A 214 -5.19 -10.73 -31.21
C ASP A 214 -4.15 -11.20 -30.18
N ALA A 215 -3.69 -12.44 -30.33
CA ALA A 215 -2.75 -13.04 -29.40
C ALA A 215 -1.40 -12.29 -29.32
N GLU A 216 -0.90 -11.81 -30.46
CA GLU A 216 0.38 -11.07 -30.55
C GLU A 216 0.29 -9.73 -29.80
N THR A 217 -0.83 -9.03 -29.92
CA THR A 217 -1.08 -7.77 -29.20
C THR A 217 -1.19 -8.01 -27.70
N LYS A 218 -1.88 -9.08 -27.27
CA LYS A 218 -1.94 -9.46 -25.84
C LYS A 218 -0.55 -9.76 -25.29
N GLU A 219 0.28 -10.52 -26.01
CA GLU A 219 1.67 -10.78 -25.62
C GLU A 219 2.51 -9.49 -25.57
N SER A 220 2.30 -8.57 -26.52
CA SER A 220 2.97 -7.26 -26.54
C SER A 220 2.60 -6.41 -25.33
N ILE A 221 1.32 -6.41 -24.90
CA ILE A 221 0.86 -5.75 -23.68
C ILE A 221 1.55 -6.36 -22.44
N VAL A 222 1.62 -7.69 -22.35
CA VAL A 222 2.34 -8.37 -21.24
C VAL A 222 3.82 -8.02 -21.22
N GLY A 223 4.47 -7.99 -22.39
CA GLY A 223 5.86 -7.58 -22.54
C GLY A 223 6.08 -6.13 -22.10
N GLU A 224 5.19 -5.22 -22.51
CA GLU A 224 5.25 -3.82 -22.11
C GLU A 224 4.99 -3.64 -20.60
N SER A 225 4.10 -4.41 -19.98
CA SER A 225 3.90 -4.35 -18.52
C SER A 225 5.16 -4.78 -17.76
N ASN A 226 5.90 -5.78 -18.26
CA ASN A 226 7.21 -6.13 -17.68
C ASN A 226 8.24 -5.00 -17.85
N ARG A 227 8.19 -4.24 -18.94
CA ARG A 227 9.00 -3.02 -19.11
C ARG A 227 8.57 -1.92 -18.15
N ALA A 228 7.27 -1.72 -17.94
CA ALA A 228 6.74 -0.81 -16.93
C ALA A 228 7.27 -1.14 -15.53
N PHE A 229 7.28 -2.41 -15.12
CA PHE A 229 7.92 -2.84 -13.88
C PHE A 229 9.42 -2.52 -13.84
N SER A 230 10.14 -2.72 -14.95
CA SER A 230 11.57 -2.40 -15.05
C SER A 230 11.84 -0.90 -14.87
N PHE A 231 10.98 -0.02 -15.40
CA PHE A 231 11.07 1.42 -15.15
C PHE A 231 10.80 1.79 -13.70
N ASN A 232 9.80 1.16 -13.06
CA ASN A 232 9.57 1.35 -11.62
C ASN A 232 10.80 0.94 -10.80
N MET A 233 11.48 -0.14 -11.19
CA MET A 233 12.74 -0.54 -10.56
C MET A 233 13.85 0.50 -10.72
N MET A 234 13.97 1.15 -11.88
CA MET A 234 14.94 2.25 -12.07
C MET A 234 14.66 3.43 -11.12
N VAL A 235 13.39 3.80 -10.95
CA VAL A 235 12.96 4.82 -9.99
C VAL A 235 13.32 4.40 -8.56
N PHE A 236 13.02 3.16 -8.16
CA PHE A 236 13.35 2.67 -6.83
C PHE A 236 14.86 2.63 -6.57
N THR A 237 15.66 2.22 -7.55
CA THR A 237 17.12 2.22 -7.44
C THR A 237 17.67 3.64 -7.29
N GLU A 238 17.17 4.61 -8.07
CA GLU A 238 17.58 6.01 -7.92
C GLU A 238 17.24 6.55 -6.52
N LEU A 239 16.02 6.28 -6.04
CA LEU A 239 15.60 6.67 -4.69
C LEU A 239 16.44 6.00 -3.61
N GLU A 240 16.81 4.73 -3.77
CA GLU A 240 17.69 4.03 -2.86
C GLU A 240 19.06 4.71 -2.77
N GLU A 241 19.67 5.05 -3.90
CA GLU A 241 20.97 5.75 -3.93
C GLU A 241 20.88 7.15 -3.30
N ILE A 242 19.84 7.92 -3.61
CA ILE A 242 19.60 9.22 -2.97
C ILE A 242 19.44 9.04 -1.46
N GLY A 243 18.69 8.02 -1.02
CA GLY A 243 18.42 7.73 0.38
C GLY A 243 19.68 7.48 1.22
N LYS A 244 20.75 6.95 0.61
CA LYS A 244 22.07 6.77 1.25
C LYS A 244 22.76 8.10 1.55
N THR A 245 22.50 9.13 0.74
CA THR A 245 23.15 10.45 0.87
C THR A 245 22.39 11.42 1.80
N ILE A 246 21.08 11.23 1.97
CA ILE A 246 20.27 12.04 2.87
C ILE A 246 20.70 11.75 4.31
N LYS A 247 21.20 12.76 5.04
CA LYS A 247 21.51 12.62 6.48
C LYS A 247 20.23 12.30 7.25
N GLU A 248 20.31 11.48 8.29
CA GLU A 248 19.19 11.33 9.21
C GLU A 248 18.87 12.70 9.81
N GLU A 249 17.70 13.24 9.48
CA GLU A 249 17.14 14.32 10.29
C GLU A 249 16.89 13.70 11.67
N VAL A 250 17.72 14.07 12.65
CA VAL A 250 17.32 13.97 14.05
C VAL A 250 16.12 14.90 14.16
N GLN A 251 14.91 14.35 13.98
CA GLN A 251 13.71 15.06 14.38
C GLN A 251 13.86 15.29 15.87
N ASP A 252 14.21 16.52 16.22
CA ASP A 252 14.12 16.98 17.59
C ASP A 252 12.75 16.56 18.09
N ALA A 253 12.74 15.82 19.19
CA ALA A 253 11.51 15.46 19.85
C ALA A 253 10.96 16.76 20.41
N GLY A 254 10.27 17.53 19.56
CA GLY A 254 9.42 18.63 19.95
C GLY A 254 8.35 18.07 20.87
N LEU A 255 8.72 17.94 22.14
CA LEU A 255 7.82 17.97 23.27
C LEU A 255 7.04 19.27 23.10
N GLY A 256 5.86 19.14 22.49
CA GLY A 256 4.82 20.15 22.58
C GLY A 256 4.69 20.56 24.04
N HIS A 257 4.80 21.87 24.24
CA HIS A 257 4.72 22.55 25.51
C HIS A 257 3.55 22.06 26.39
N SER A 258 3.85 21.30 27.45
CA SER A 258 3.07 21.31 28.70
C SER A 258 3.79 20.72 29.93
N HIS A 259 5.12 20.55 29.90
CA HIS A 259 5.84 19.98 31.06
C HIS A 259 7.17 20.65 31.41
N ALA A 260 7.42 21.85 30.86
CA ALA A 260 8.63 22.61 31.15
C ALA A 260 8.45 23.65 32.30
N GLU A 261 7.28 23.74 32.92
CA GLU A 261 7.02 24.70 34.01
C GLU A 261 7.02 24.10 35.42
N ILE A 262 7.44 22.85 35.60
CA ILE A 262 7.60 22.30 36.96
C ILE A 262 8.88 21.48 37.05
N MET A 263 10.06 22.11 37.05
CA MET A 263 11.28 21.49 37.59
C MET A 263 12.27 22.54 38.14
N GLU A 264 11.87 23.26 39.19
CA GLU A 264 12.84 23.61 40.23
C GLU A 264 12.89 22.43 41.23
N GLY A 265 14.01 21.69 41.24
CA GLY A 265 14.42 20.89 42.40
C GLY A 265 13.89 19.45 42.57
N GLY A 266 13.88 18.60 41.54
CA GLY A 266 13.45 17.19 41.67
C GLY A 266 14.46 16.14 41.19
N ASP A 267 14.85 15.23 42.09
CA ASP A 267 15.71 14.05 41.83
C ASP A 267 15.19 13.18 40.67
N ILE A 268 16.00 13.04 39.61
CA ILE A 268 15.64 12.38 38.34
C ILE A 268 15.24 10.91 38.51
N ASN A 269 15.66 10.28 39.61
CA ASN A 269 15.33 8.89 39.95
C ASN A 269 13.85 8.69 40.35
N LYS A 270 13.08 9.76 40.54
CA LYS A 270 11.64 9.70 40.83
C LYS A 270 10.74 9.94 39.62
N CYS A 271 11.32 10.17 38.44
CA CYS A 271 10.54 10.36 37.21
C CYS A 271 9.98 9.01 36.71
N PRO A 272 8.64 8.86 36.58
CA PRO A 272 8.01 7.62 36.13
C PRO A 272 8.50 7.16 34.75
N TYR A 273 8.86 8.12 33.90
CA TYR A 273 9.35 7.89 32.54
C TYR A 273 10.77 7.31 32.53
N TYR A 274 11.62 7.73 33.47
CA TYR A 274 12.97 7.20 33.63
C TYR A 274 12.94 5.75 34.14
N ALA A 275 12.07 5.44 35.10
CA ALA A 275 11.87 4.08 35.60
C ALA A 275 11.38 3.12 34.50
N ALA A 276 10.42 3.54 33.66
CA ALA A 276 9.94 2.75 32.53
C ALA A 276 11.05 2.43 31.51
N LYS A 277 11.92 3.42 31.23
CA LYS A 277 13.07 3.24 30.32
C LYS A 277 14.11 2.27 30.89
N MET A 278 14.34 2.28 32.20
CA MET A 278 15.28 1.36 32.87
C MET A 278 14.72 -0.07 33.01
N VAL A 279 13.40 -0.24 33.19
CA VAL A 279 12.76 -1.57 33.18
C VAL A 279 12.88 -2.24 31.81
N ALA A 280 12.75 -1.48 30.72
CA ALA A 280 12.97 -1.99 29.36
C ALA A 280 14.41 -2.48 29.11
N SER A 281 15.38 -2.01 29.90
CA SER A 281 16.78 -2.48 29.87
C SER A 281 17.06 -3.73 30.72
N GLY A 282 16.04 -4.33 31.33
CA GLY A 282 16.15 -5.63 32.01
C GLY A 282 16.66 -5.58 33.45
N ASN A 283 16.62 -4.43 34.13
CA ASN A 283 17.07 -4.30 35.51
C ASN A 283 15.95 -4.65 36.53
N PRO A 284 16.05 -5.76 37.29
CA PRO A 284 14.95 -6.28 38.11
C PRO A 284 14.61 -5.41 39.33
N THR A 285 15.54 -4.57 39.79
CA THR A 285 15.37 -3.73 40.98
C THR A 285 14.31 -2.63 40.78
N TYR A 286 14.11 -2.20 39.52
CA TYR A 286 13.17 -1.12 39.17
C TYR A 286 11.76 -1.61 38.81
N ALA A 287 11.59 -2.89 38.49
CA ALA A 287 10.27 -3.49 38.27
C ALA A 287 9.41 -3.46 39.55
N CYS A 288 10.03 -3.72 40.70
CA CYS A 288 9.37 -3.67 42.01
C CYS A 288 8.98 -2.24 42.40
N GLN A 289 9.82 -1.25 42.08
CA GLN A 289 9.49 0.17 42.29
C GLN A 289 8.34 0.63 41.39
N LEU A 290 8.35 0.28 40.09
CA LEU A 290 7.28 0.63 39.15
C LEU A 290 5.92 0.04 39.61
N ALA A 291 5.90 -1.23 40.02
CA ALA A 291 4.72 -1.88 40.56
C ALA A 291 4.18 -1.16 41.82
N MET A 292 5.06 -0.77 42.75
CA MET A 292 4.66 -0.01 43.94
C MET A 292 4.10 1.39 43.62
N THR A 293 4.63 2.09 42.61
CA THR A 293 4.08 3.37 42.15
C THR A 293 2.71 3.22 41.47
N LEU A 294 2.52 2.17 40.65
CA LEU A 294 1.23 1.91 40.01
C LEU A 294 0.16 1.55 41.04
N LEU A 295 0.52 0.80 42.09
CA LEU A 295 -0.37 0.47 43.22
C LEU A 295 -0.73 1.69 44.10
N ARG A 296 -0.05 2.82 43.96
CA ARG A 296 -0.42 4.09 44.63
C ARG A 296 -1.42 4.92 43.84
N HIS A 297 -1.66 4.61 42.56
CA HIS A 297 -2.66 5.32 41.77
C HIS A 297 -4.08 4.85 42.14
N PRO A 298 -4.99 5.76 42.52
CA PRO A 298 -6.34 5.40 42.96
C PRO A 298 -7.09 4.47 41.99
N PRO A 299 -7.07 4.68 40.65
CA PRO A 299 -7.76 3.79 39.71
C PRO A 299 -7.26 2.34 39.75
N CYS A 300 -5.95 2.15 39.96
CA CYS A 300 -5.34 0.83 40.07
C CYS A 300 -5.70 0.15 41.38
N GLN A 301 -5.86 0.91 42.48
CA GLN A 301 -6.33 0.39 43.76
C GLN A 301 -7.78 -0.11 43.66
N TRP A 302 -8.65 0.63 42.97
CA TRP A 302 -10.03 0.20 42.71
C TRP A 302 -10.09 -1.05 41.85
N ALA A 303 -9.28 -1.13 40.79
CA ALA A 303 -9.19 -2.31 39.94
C ALA A 303 -8.68 -3.55 40.72
N LEU A 304 -7.67 -3.37 41.56
CA LEU A 304 -7.13 -4.45 42.39
C LEU A 304 -8.15 -4.92 43.44
N ALA A 305 -8.85 -3.99 44.10
CA ALA A 305 -9.90 -4.30 45.07
C ALA A 305 -11.08 -5.04 44.42
N ALA A 306 -11.48 -4.66 43.20
CA ALA A 306 -12.52 -5.34 42.44
C ALA A 306 -12.12 -6.77 42.07
N TRP A 307 -10.86 -6.99 41.67
CA TRP A 307 -10.32 -8.31 41.39
C TRP A 307 -10.25 -9.20 42.63
N VAL A 308 -9.81 -8.66 43.77
CA VAL A 308 -9.77 -9.39 45.05
C VAL A 308 -11.18 -9.76 45.52
N ALA A 309 -12.16 -8.87 45.37
CA ALA A 309 -13.56 -9.15 45.71
C ALA A 309 -14.17 -10.25 44.82
N LEU A 310 -13.86 -10.24 43.51
CA LEU A 310 -14.28 -11.30 42.58
C LEU A 310 -13.67 -12.66 42.93
N LEU A 311 -12.38 -12.70 43.26
CA LEU A 311 -11.70 -13.92 43.68
C LEU A 311 -12.24 -14.46 45.01
N ALA A 312 -12.47 -13.60 46.00
CA ALA A 312 -13.05 -13.98 47.29
C ALA A 312 -14.47 -14.55 47.12
N GLY A 313 -15.30 -13.93 46.28
CA GLY A 313 -16.64 -14.42 45.93
C GLY A 313 -16.61 -15.77 45.21
N PHE A 314 -15.65 -15.96 44.30
CA PHE A 314 -15.48 -17.24 43.58
C PHE A 314 -15.01 -18.36 44.53
N THR A 315 -14.12 -18.07 45.47
CA THR A 315 -13.69 -19.04 46.49
C THR A 315 -14.78 -19.38 47.50
N ALA A 316 -15.64 -18.42 47.86
CA ALA A 316 -16.77 -18.66 48.76
C ALA A 316 -17.88 -19.49 48.10
N TRP A 317 -18.11 -19.30 46.79
CA TRP A 317 -19.03 -20.15 46.00
C TRP A 317 -18.50 -21.59 45.87
N TYR A 318 -17.18 -21.77 45.70
CA TYR A 318 -16.58 -23.08 45.52
C TYR A 318 -16.52 -23.94 46.81
N LEU A 319 -16.71 -23.33 47.98
CA LEU A 319 -16.63 -23.98 49.30
C LEU A 319 -18.00 -24.14 50.01
N LEU A 320 -19.10 -23.79 49.34
CA LEU A 320 -20.49 -24.04 49.75
C LEU A 320 -21.08 -25.16 48.91
#